data_AF-E5RIX2-F1
#
_entry.id   AF-E5RIX2-F1
#
_cell.length_a   1.000
_cell.length_b   1.000
_cell.length_c   1.000
_cell.angle_alpha   90.00
_cell.angle_beta   90.00
_cell.angle_gamma   90.00
#
_symmetry.space_group_name_H-M   'P 1'
#
loop_
_entity.id
_entity.type
_entity.pdbx_description
1 polymer ?
#
loop_
_entity_poly.entity_id
_entity_poly.type
_entity_poly.pdbx_seq_one_letter_code
_entity_poly.pdbx_strand_id
1 'polypeptide(L)' 'MAHAMENSWTISKEYHIDEEVGFALPNPQENLPDFYNDWMFIAKHLPDLIESGQLRERVEKLNMLSIDHLTDHKSQRL' A
#
# COMPACT_ATOMS: atom_id res chain seq x y z
N MET A 1 18.66 32.25 -8.40
CA MET A 1 18.69 31.04 -7.55
C MET A 1 17.28 30.59 -7.16
N ALA A 2 16.38 31.47 -6.71
CA ALA A 2 15.00 31.11 -6.35
C ALA A 2 14.24 30.35 -7.46
N HIS A 3 14.29 30.82 -8.70
CA HIS A 3 13.59 30.20 -9.84
C HIS A 3 14.07 28.75 -10.16
N ALA A 4 15.34 28.43 -9.89
CA ALA A 4 15.86 27.08 -10.14
C ALA A 4 15.39 26.09 -9.06
N MET A 5 15.28 26.55 -7.81
CA MET A 5 14.76 25.75 -6.71
C MET A 5 13.27 25.46 -6.90
N GLU A 6 12.48 26.46 -7.28
CA GLU A 6 11.03 26.35 -7.53
C GLU A 6 10.70 25.27 -8.58
N ASN A 7 11.50 25.19 -9.65
CA ASN A 7 11.36 24.16 -10.68
C ASN A 7 11.70 22.74 -10.16
N SER A 8 12.67 22.62 -9.24
CA SER A 8 13.08 21.35 -8.65
C SER A 8 11.96 20.71 -7.81
N TRP A 9 11.27 21.52 -6.99
CA TRP A 9 10.13 21.07 -6.17
C TRP A 9 8.94 20.62 -7.01
N THR A 10 8.76 21.21 -8.18
CA THR A 10 7.64 20.88 -9.08
C THR A 10 7.88 19.53 -9.76
N ILE A 11 9.12 19.26 -10.19
CA ILE A 11 9.56 17.96 -10.74
C ILE A 11 9.39 16.85 -9.69
N SER A 12 9.85 17.07 -8.46
CA SER A 12 9.73 16.07 -7.38
C SER A 12 8.29 15.57 -7.17
N LYS A 13 7.29 16.48 -7.23
CA LYS A 13 5.87 16.12 -7.07
C LYS A 13 5.32 15.33 -8.25
N GLU A 14 5.64 15.73 -9.49
CA GLU A 14 5.16 15.04 -10.69
C GLU A 14 5.72 13.62 -10.82
N TYR A 15 6.99 13.43 -10.47
CA TYR A 15 7.67 12.14 -10.56
C TYR A 15 7.61 11.32 -9.26
N HIS A 16 6.91 11.83 -8.24
CA HIS A 16 6.78 11.21 -6.91
C HIS A 16 8.14 10.81 -6.30
N ILE A 17 9.12 11.71 -6.37
CA ILE A 17 10.44 11.55 -5.75
C ILE A 17 10.45 12.35 -4.46
N ASP A 18 10.41 11.65 -3.33
CA ASP A 18 10.55 12.25 -2.02
C ASP A 18 11.99 12.72 -1.78
N GLU A 19 12.18 13.84 -1.09
CA GLU A 19 13.51 14.42 -0.88
C GLU A 19 14.38 13.62 0.09
N GLU A 20 13.76 12.94 1.05
CA GLU A 20 14.44 12.18 2.09
C GLU A 20 14.63 10.73 1.66
N VAL A 21 13.57 10.12 1.12
CA VAL A 21 13.55 8.68 0.83
C VAL A 21 13.61 8.35 -0.67
N GLY A 22 13.74 9.36 -1.54
CA GLY A 22 13.88 9.18 -2.97
C GLY A 22 12.65 8.52 -3.60
N PHE A 23 12.83 7.40 -4.28
CA PHE A 23 11.74 6.64 -4.91
C PHE A 23 10.93 5.77 -3.93
N ALA A 24 11.37 5.63 -2.68
CA ALA A 24 10.56 4.93 -1.69
C ALA A 24 9.29 5.75 -1.38
N LEU A 25 8.19 5.06 -1.08
CA LEU A 25 6.96 5.72 -0.67
C LEU A 25 7.16 6.29 0.75
N PRO A 26 7.10 7.61 0.97
CA PRO A 26 7.31 8.18 2.30
C PRO A 26 6.15 7.83 3.22
N ASN A 27 6.46 7.32 4.41
CA ASN A 27 5.50 6.90 5.45
C ASN A 27 4.36 6.02 4.88
N PRO A 28 4.65 4.80 4.40
CA PRO A 28 3.63 3.90 3.86
C PRO A 28 2.50 3.64 4.87
N GLN A 29 1.30 3.39 4.36
CA GLN A 29 0.19 2.98 5.21
C GLN A 29 0.42 1.54 5.70
N GLU A 30 0.09 1.25 6.96
CA GLU A 30 0.25 -0.09 7.56
C GLU A 30 -1.07 -0.86 7.71
N ASN A 31 -2.20 -0.18 7.62
CA ASN A 31 -3.52 -0.75 7.79
C ASN A 31 -4.48 -0.25 6.71
N LEU A 32 -5.24 -1.17 6.11
CA LEU A 32 -6.36 -0.82 5.25
C LEU A 32 -7.62 -0.51 6.07
N PRO A 33 -8.64 0.15 5.47
CA PRO A 33 -9.96 0.28 6.08
C PRO A 33 -10.54 -1.07 6.51
N ASP A 34 -11.41 -1.08 7.52
CA ASP A 34 -12.01 -2.29 8.10
C ASP A 34 -12.70 -3.20 7.07
N PHE A 35 -13.17 -2.62 5.96
CA PHE A 35 -13.73 -3.35 4.82
C PHE A 35 -12.77 -4.43 4.26
N TYR A 36 -11.45 -4.25 4.43
CA TYR A 36 -10.41 -5.14 3.93
C TYR A 36 -9.77 -6.01 5.02
N ASN A 37 -10.41 -6.15 6.20
CA ASN A 37 -9.86 -6.92 7.32
C ASN A 37 -9.56 -8.38 6.96
N ASP A 38 -10.35 -9.00 6.07
CA ASP A 38 -10.10 -10.38 5.62
C ASP A 38 -8.79 -10.50 4.81
N TRP A 39 -8.51 -9.52 3.94
CA TRP A 39 -7.24 -9.44 3.20
C TRP A 39 -6.07 -9.20 4.16
N MET A 40 -6.22 -8.24 5.07
CA MET A 40 -5.21 -7.90 6.07
C MET A 40 -4.87 -9.07 6.99
N PHE A 41 -5.87 -9.85 7.41
CA PHE A 41 -5.65 -11.02 8.26
C PHE A 41 -4.76 -12.05 7.56
N ILE A 42 -5.06 -12.39 6.31
CA ILE A 42 -4.26 -13.37 5.56
C ILE A 42 -2.83 -12.85 5.35
N ALA A 43 -2.69 -11.58 4.93
CA ALA A 43 -1.39 -10.97 4.68
C ALA A 43 -0.49 -10.92 5.94
N LYS A 44 -1.06 -10.61 7.11
CA LYS A 44 -0.32 -10.53 8.37
C LYS A 44 0.06 -11.90 8.96
N HIS A 45 -0.60 -12.99 8.55
CA HIS A 45 -0.37 -14.35 9.07
C HIS A 45 0.17 -15.32 8.01
N LEU A 46 0.81 -14.81 6.95
CA LEU A 46 1.35 -15.66 5.87
C LEU A 46 2.26 -16.78 6.38
N PRO A 47 3.23 -16.57 7.30
CA PRO A 47 4.08 -17.65 7.78
C PRO A 47 3.27 -18.82 8.37
N ASP A 48 2.36 -18.52 9.30
CA ASP A 48 1.55 -19.53 9.99
C ASP A 48 0.58 -20.24 9.03
N LEU A 49 -0.03 -19.51 8.11
CA LEU A 49 -0.98 -20.06 7.12
C LEU A 49 -0.28 -20.92 6.07
N ILE A 50 0.96 -20.59 5.71
CA ILE A 50 1.78 -21.42 4.82
C ILE A 50 2.20 -22.69 5.54
N GLU A 51 2.73 -22.57 6.76
CA GLU A 51 3.21 -23.71 7.54
C GLU A 51 2.09 -24.70 7.86
N SER A 52 0.91 -24.20 8.25
CA SER A 52 -0.26 -25.02 8.54
C SER A 52 -0.99 -25.56 7.28
N GLY A 53 -0.54 -25.17 6.08
CA GLY A 53 -1.18 -25.55 4.82
C GLY A 53 -2.54 -24.91 4.55
N GLN A 54 -2.93 -23.88 5.32
CA GLN A 54 -4.25 -23.25 5.26
C GLN A 54 -4.33 -22.06 4.29
N LEU A 55 -3.20 -21.53 3.80
CA LEU A 55 -3.18 -20.30 3.00
C LEU A 55 -4.12 -20.36 1.79
N ARG A 56 -4.03 -21.42 0.97
CA ARG A 56 -4.83 -21.54 -0.26
C ARG A 56 -6.33 -21.61 0.05
N GLU A 57 -6.71 -22.44 1.01
CA GLU A 57 -8.11 -22.58 1.44
C GLU A 57 -8.69 -21.25 1.94
N ARG A 58 -7.92 -20.47 2.70
CA ARG A 58 -8.35 -19.15 3.19
C ARG A 58 -8.59 -18.17 2.05
N VAL A 59 -7.70 -18.14 1.05
CA VAL A 59 -7.84 -17.29 -0.14
C VAL A 59 -9.04 -17.73 -0.98
N GLU A 60 -9.24 -19.03 -1.18
CA GLU A 60 -10.36 -19.59 -1.94
C GLU A 60 -11.73 -19.29 -1.32
N LYS A 61 -11.79 -19.09 0.01
CA LYS A 61 -13.02 -18.75 0.75
C LYS A 61 -13.33 -17.26 0.81
N LEU A 62 -12.45 -16.38 0.32
CA LEU A 62 -12.69 -14.93 0.33
C LEU A 62 -13.87 -14.56 -0.57
N ASN A 63 -14.73 -13.67 -0.07
CA ASN A 63 -15.69 -12.98 -0.92
C ASN A 63 -14.95 -12.00 -1.84
N MET A 64 -15.54 -11.71 -3.00
CA MET A 64 -15.05 -10.63 -3.86
C MET A 64 -15.33 -9.28 -3.18
N LEU A 65 -14.27 -8.54 -2.86
CA LEU A 65 -14.35 -7.19 -2.27
C LEU A 65 -14.16 -6.12 -3.36
N SER A 66 -14.93 -5.04 -3.30
CA SER A 66 -14.72 -3.88 -4.19
C SER A 66 -13.45 -3.11 -3.79
N ILE A 67 -12.75 -2.58 -4.78
CA ILE A 67 -11.61 -1.68 -4.58
C ILE A 67 -12.02 -0.21 -4.43
N ASP A 68 -13.31 0.11 -4.58
CA ASP A 68 -13.81 1.49 -4.54
C ASP A 68 -13.59 2.17 -3.17
N HIS A 69 -13.31 1.40 -2.12
CA HIS A 69 -12.99 1.92 -0.78
C HIS A 69 -11.48 2.22 -0.58
N LEU A 70 -10.63 2.02 -1.60
CA LEU A 70 -9.21 2.43 -1.61
C LEU A 70 -9.07 3.81 -2.25
N THR A 71 -9.31 4.86 -1.45
CA THR A 71 -9.52 6.22 -1.96
C THR A 71 -8.26 7.03 -2.24
N ASP A 72 -7.09 6.58 -1.76
CA ASP A 72 -5.83 7.32 -1.91
C ASP A 72 -4.66 6.42 -2.34
N HIS A 73 -3.59 7.03 -2.86
CA HIS A 73 -2.43 6.31 -3.38
C HIS A 73 -1.74 5.42 -2.32
N LYS A 74 -1.72 5.79 -1.04
CA LYS A 74 -1.08 4.94 -0.01
C LYS A 74 -1.94 3.71 0.26
N SER A 75 -3.26 3.87 0.35
CA SER A 75 -4.20 2.76 0.50
C SER A 75 -4.18 1.80 -0.70
N GLN A 76 -3.97 2.31 -1.91
CA GLN A 76 -3.89 1.50 -3.13
C GLN A 76 -2.54 0.77 -3.30
N ARG A 77 -1.51 1.20 -2.57
CA ARG A 77 -0.15 0.66 -2.65
C ARG A 77 0.18 -0.34 -1.54
N LEU A 78 -0.49 -0.23 -0.39
CA LEU A 78 -0.43 -1.20 0.70
C LEU A 78 -1.04 -2.53 0.26
#